data_AF-A0A2N0H8I5-F1
#
_entry.id   AF-A0A2N0H8I5-F1
#
_cell.length_a   1.000
_cell.length_b   1.000
_cell.length_c   1.000
_cell.angle_alpha   90.00
_cell.angle_beta   90.00
_cell.angle_gamma   90.00
#
_symmetry.space_group_name_H-M   'P 1'
#
loop_
_entity.id
_entity.type
_entity.pdbx_description
1 polymer ?
#
loop_
_entity_poly.entity_id
_entity_poly.type
_entity_poly.pdbx_seq_one_letter_code
_entity_poly.pdbx_strand_id
1 'polypeptide(L)'
;MIGVLVELSFLFIYSFSRKYSASKSPTTTSARTLVARLPQKKTNRKMTPKIEYKKSIEDEIDWKIIDQLHTATLNFSTTSLELKKILLVLIGIAVPSLIKLAGDKLDTSLFITIFLLALTFWFLDSFTYFYQEKLREKMDSHFNDIKNRNKETLILTEIKSDNFTLENSRTSSDRVKRSLINPSVRLYMFVIGLNAIAFILYLTEIIK
;
A
#
# COMPACT_ATOMS: atom_id res chain seq x y z
N MET A 1 -12.22 15.10 -28.53
CA MET A 1 -11.75 15.47 -27.17
C MET A 1 -11.88 14.32 -26.16
N ILE A 2 -13.02 13.62 -26.11
CA ILE A 2 -13.23 12.45 -25.22
C ILE A 2 -12.23 11.30 -25.48
N GLY A 3 -11.90 11.02 -26.75
CA GLY A 3 -10.92 9.97 -27.10
C GLY A 3 -9.51 10.19 -26.53
N VAL A 4 -9.05 11.45 -26.47
CA VAL A 4 -7.73 11.82 -25.92
C VAL A 4 -7.71 11.67 -24.40
N LEU A 5 -8.82 11.97 -23.73
CA LEU A 5 -8.99 11.74 -22.28
C LEU A 5 -9.02 10.25 -21.92
N VAL A 6 -9.63 9.42 -22.78
CA VAL A 6 -9.61 7.95 -22.64
C VAL A 6 -8.19 7.42 -22.87
N GLU A 7 -7.48 7.86 -23.90
CA GLU A 7 -6.08 7.46 -24.13
C GLU A 7 -5.14 7.90 -23.00
N LEU A 8 -5.28 9.13 -22.50
CA LEU A 8 -4.49 9.62 -21.36
C LEU A 8 -4.79 8.84 -20.08
N SER A 9 -6.04 8.44 -19.85
CA SER A 9 -6.38 7.58 -18.71
C SER A 9 -5.85 6.16 -18.91
N PHE A 10 -5.87 5.59 -20.12
CA PHE A 10 -5.23 4.31 -20.42
C PHE A 10 -3.70 4.35 -20.27
N LEU A 11 -3.04 5.41 -20.72
CA LEU A 11 -1.60 5.63 -20.56
C LEU A 11 -1.21 5.88 -19.10
N PHE A 12 -2.04 6.60 -18.36
CA PHE A 12 -1.87 6.77 -16.91
C PHE A 12 -2.07 5.46 -16.16
N ILE A 13 -3.09 4.66 -16.50
CA ILE A 13 -3.32 3.32 -15.96
C ILE A 13 -2.16 2.38 -16.30
N TYR A 14 -1.67 2.39 -17.55
CA TYR A 14 -0.55 1.57 -17.98
C TYR A 14 0.74 1.97 -17.27
N SER A 15 1.03 3.27 -17.17
CA SER A 15 2.22 3.79 -16.49
C SER A 15 2.18 3.58 -14.97
N PHE A 16 1.01 3.77 -14.34
CA PHE A 16 0.78 3.51 -12.92
C PHE A 16 0.85 2.01 -12.61
N SER A 17 0.19 1.16 -13.42
CA SER A 17 0.27 -0.29 -13.33
C SER A 17 1.70 -0.79 -13.53
N ARG A 18 2.45 -0.26 -14.50
CA ARG A 18 3.85 -0.63 -14.75
C ARG A 18 4.78 -0.21 -13.61
N LYS A 19 4.59 0.99 -13.05
CA LYS A 19 5.40 1.50 -11.92
C LYS A 19 5.15 0.73 -10.62
N TYR A 20 3.94 0.21 -10.41
CA TYR A 20 3.61 -0.66 -9.27
C TYR A 20 3.89 -2.14 -9.51
N SER A 21 3.77 -2.63 -10.75
CA SER A 21 4.15 -4.01 -11.11
C SER A 21 5.67 -4.19 -11.15
N ALA A 22 6.44 -3.13 -11.46
CA ALA A 22 7.89 -3.10 -11.28
C ALA A 22 8.34 -3.06 -9.80
N SER A 23 7.40 -2.88 -8.86
CA SER A 23 7.62 -3.09 -7.42
C SER A 23 7.37 -4.55 -7.00
N LYS A 24 6.95 -5.44 -7.91
CA LYS A 24 7.02 -6.89 -7.68
C LYS A 24 8.45 -7.36 -7.97
N SER A 25 9.14 -7.77 -6.91
CA SER A 25 10.45 -8.43 -6.87
C SER A 25 11.66 -7.54 -7.20
N PRO A 26 12.50 -7.29 -6.19
CA PRO A 26 13.67 -8.13 -6.07
C PRO A 26 13.53 -9.10 -4.90
N THR A 27 13.67 -10.39 -5.23
CA THR A 27 14.03 -11.50 -4.34
C THR A 27 13.11 -11.76 -3.14
N THR A 28 12.36 -12.85 -3.24
CA THR A 28 12.06 -13.74 -2.11
C THR A 28 13.36 -14.29 -1.52
N THR A 29 14.17 -13.41 -0.93
CA THR A 29 15.17 -13.80 0.05
C THR A 29 14.37 -14.02 1.32
N SER A 30 13.93 -15.26 1.53
CA SER A 30 13.48 -15.70 2.86
C SER A 30 14.40 -15.09 3.92
N ALA A 31 13.86 -14.67 5.06
CA ALA A 31 14.68 -14.23 6.19
C ALA A 31 15.78 -15.26 6.56
N ARG A 32 15.59 -16.54 6.18
CA ARG A 32 16.62 -17.60 6.24
C ARG A 32 17.86 -17.34 5.37
N THR A 33 17.70 -16.72 4.21
CA THR A 33 18.77 -16.53 3.21
C THR A 33 19.63 -15.29 3.48
N LEU A 34 19.09 -14.26 4.14
CA LEU A 34 19.85 -13.08 4.57
C LEU A 34 20.88 -13.42 5.67
N VAL A 35 20.61 -14.43 6.49
CA VAL A 35 21.54 -14.92 7.52
C VAL A 35 22.63 -15.83 6.94
N ALA A 36 22.39 -16.45 5.78
CA ALA A 36 23.26 -17.51 5.24
C ALA A 36 24.39 -17.03 4.30
N ARG A 37 24.46 -15.75 3.91
CA ARG A 37 25.51 -15.21 3.02
C ARG A 37 26.22 -14.01 3.64
N LEU A 38 27.18 -14.26 4.53
CA LEU A 38 28.20 -13.28 4.90
C LEU A 38 29.59 -13.76 4.42
N PRO A 39 30.41 -12.89 3.80
CA PRO A 39 31.77 -13.23 3.40
C PRO A 39 32.64 -13.50 4.64
N GLN A 40 33.27 -14.66 4.68
CA GLN A 40 34.20 -15.08 5.72
C GLN A 40 35.52 -14.28 5.62
N LYS A 41 35.54 -13.06 6.16
CA LYS A 41 36.79 -12.30 6.33
C LYS A 41 37.53 -12.82 7.57
N LYS A 42 38.51 -13.70 7.34
CA LYS A 42 39.44 -14.23 8.35
C LYS A 42 40.06 -13.08 9.13
N THR A 43 39.61 -12.87 10.36
CA THR A 43 40.27 -12.00 11.33
C THR A 43 40.57 -12.83 12.56
N ASN A 44 41.85 -13.02 12.87
CA ASN A 44 42.35 -13.70 14.06
C ASN A 44 41.86 -12.96 15.32
N ARG A 45 40.79 -13.45 15.95
CA ARG A 45 40.39 -13.09 17.32
C ARG A 45 40.01 -14.35 18.08
N LYS A 46 40.48 -14.43 19.34
CA LYS A 46 40.19 -15.48 20.32
C LYS A 46 38.72 -15.94 20.20
N MET A 47 38.52 -17.24 19.99
CA MET A 47 37.20 -17.86 19.94
C MET A 47 36.56 -17.80 21.33
N THR A 48 35.76 -16.79 21.60
CA THR A 48 34.58 -16.97 22.45
C THR A 48 33.69 -18.01 21.76
N PRO A 49 33.12 -19.00 22.49
CA PRO A 49 32.25 -19.99 21.86
C PRO A 49 31.13 -19.24 21.16
N LYS A 50 31.04 -19.42 19.84
CA LYS A 50 29.99 -18.85 19.01
C LYS A 50 28.70 -19.54 19.44
N ILE A 51 27.94 -18.92 20.34
CA ILE A 51 26.64 -19.46 20.75
C ILE A 51 25.74 -19.36 19.51
N GLU A 52 25.56 -20.47 18.84
CA GLU A 52 24.70 -20.57 17.68
C GLU A 52 23.26 -20.33 18.13
N TYR A 53 22.55 -19.46 17.42
CA TYR A 53 21.14 -19.20 17.69
C TYR A 53 20.35 -20.50 17.57
N LYS A 54 19.94 -21.06 18.71
CA LYS A 54 19.04 -22.20 18.76
C LYS A 54 17.63 -21.67 18.82
N LYS A 55 16.92 -21.76 17.69
CA LYS A 55 15.54 -21.31 17.55
C LYS A 55 14.68 -21.97 18.62
N SER A 56 14.10 -21.18 19.52
CA SER A 56 13.15 -21.67 20.53
C SER A 56 11.79 -21.96 19.88
N ILE A 57 10.95 -22.76 20.55
CA ILE A 57 9.59 -23.04 20.09
C ILE A 57 8.77 -21.73 20.03
N GLU A 58 9.02 -20.84 21.00
CA GLU A 58 8.42 -19.52 21.09
C GLU A 58 8.80 -18.65 19.89
N ASP A 59 10.06 -18.70 19.46
CA ASP A 59 10.50 -17.98 18.27
C ASP A 59 9.85 -18.56 17.00
N GLU A 60 9.69 -19.89 16.89
CA GLU A 60 8.97 -20.50 15.77
C GLU A 60 7.51 -20.05 15.68
N ILE A 61 6.83 -19.96 16.83
CA ILE A 61 5.46 -19.45 16.92
C ILE A 61 5.40 -18.00 16.45
N ASP A 62 6.28 -17.13 16.95
CA ASP A 62 6.30 -15.71 16.55
C ASP A 62 6.61 -15.53 15.07
N TRP A 63 7.54 -16.31 14.50
CA TRP A 63 7.80 -16.30 13.06
C TRP A 63 6.57 -16.69 12.24
N LYS A 64 5.77 -17.65 12.73
CA LYS A 64 4.52 -18.05 12.05
C LYS A 64 3.45 -16.97 12.16
N ILE A 65 3.36 -16.27 13.29
CA ILE A 65 2.45 -15.13 13.45
C ILE A 65 2.85 -13.99 12.52
N ILE A 66 4.15 -13.67 12.44
CA ILE A 66 4.69 -12.65 11.52
C ILE A 66 4.30 -12.97 10.06
N ASP A 67 4.42 -14.23 9.64
CA ASP A 67 4.06 -14.67 8.29
C ASP A 67 2.56 -14.50 7.99
N GLN A 68 1.70 -14.83 8.98
CA GLN A 68 0.26 -14.59 8.88
C GLN A 68 -0.09 -13.10 8.78
N LEU A 69 0.57 -12.26 9.60
CA LEU A 69 0.38 -10.81 9.58
C LEU A 69 0.85 -10.19 8.26
N HIS A 70 1.98 -10.67 7.72
CA HIS A 70 2.47 -10.26 6.42
C HIS A 70 1.49 -10.62 5.30
N THR A 71 1.00 -11.86 5.29
CA THR A 71 0.00 -12.33 4.33
C THR A 71 -1.29 -11.50 4.42
N ALA A 72 -1.78 -11.23 5.63
CA ALA A 72 -2.94 -10.35 5.83
C ALA A 72 -2.69 -8.93 5.29
N THR A 73 -1.48 -8.39 5.49
CA THR A 73 -1.09 -7.07 4.97
C THR A 73 -1.09 -7.04 3.45
N LEU A 74 -0.58 -8.11 2.80
CA LEU A 74 -0.61 -8.25 1.35
C LEU A 74 -2.03 -8.34 0.80
N ASN A 75 -2.93 -9.02 1.51
CA ASN A 75 -4.34 -9.09 1.13
C ASN A 75 -4.97 -7.70 1.13
N PHE A 76 -4.79 -6.90 2.19
CA PHE A 76 -5.29 -5.52 2.21
C PHE A 76 -4.68 -4.65 1.10
N SER A 77 -3.39 -4.84 0.78
CA SER A 77 -2.76 -4.14 -0.35
C SER A 77 -3.36 -4.55 -1.69
N THR A 78 -3.74 -5.81 -1.84
CA THR A 78 -4.37 -6.34 -3.05
C THR A 78 -5.80 -5.80 -3.18
N THR A 79 -6.59 -5.82 -2.11
CA THR A 79 -7.93 -5.23 -2.06
C THR A 79 -7.91 -3.74 -2.40
N SER A 80 -6.93 -2.98 -1.90
CA SER A 80 -6.73 -1.56 -2.26
C SER A 80 -6.58 -1.35 -3.78
N LEU A 81 -5.85 -2.24 -4.46
CA LEU A 81 -5.69 -2.18 -5.92
C LEU A 81 -6.95 -2.61 -6.66
N GLU A 82 -7.66 -3.61 -6.16
CA GLU A 82 -8.93 -4.07 -6.73
C GLU A 82 -10.00 -3.00 -6.65
N LEU A 83 -10.12 -2.29 -5.52
CA LEU A 83 -11.02 -1.15 -5.37
C LEU A 83 -10.77 -0.08 -6.44
N LYS A 84 -9.50 0.24 -6.74
CA LYS A 84 -9.14 1.20 -7.79
C LYS A 84 -9.54 0.73 -9.18
N LYS A 85 -9.33 -0.56 -9.48
CA LYS A 85 -9.75 -1.15 -10.76
C LYS A 85 -11.27 -1.08 -10.91
N ILE A 86 -12.01 -1.47 -9.87
CA ILE A 86 -13.47 -1.43 -9.86
C ILE A 86 -13.95 0.00 -10.09
N LEU A 87 -13.39 1.01 -9.42
CA LEU A 87 -13.75 2.41 -9.65
C LEU A 87 -13.58 2.81 -11.12
N LEU A 88 -12.43 2.50 -11.73
CA LEU A 88 -12.14 2.88 -13.12
C LEU A 88 -13.07 2.18 -14.11
N VAL A 89 -13.34 0.89 -13.90
CA VAL A 89 -14.29 0.12 -14.71
C VAL A 89 -15.70 0.72 -14.55
N LEU A 90 -16.10 1.01 -13.32
CA LEU A 90 -17.43 1.55 -13.02
C LEU A 90 -17.61 2.93 -13.66
N ILE A 91 -16.64 3.84 -13.55
CA ILE A 91 -16.69 5.15 -14.23
C ILE A 91 -16.69 4.96 -15.76
N GLY A 92 -15.83 4.08 -16.28
CA GLY A 92 -15.70 3.83 -17.72
C GLY A 92 -16.96 3.30 -18.38
N ILE A 93 -17.79 2.55 -17.65
CA ILE A 93 -19.09 2.04 -18.13
C ILE A 93 -20.22 3.01 -17.78
N ALA A 94 -20.29 3.47 -16.53
CA ALA A 94 -21.42 4.25 -16.04
C ALA A 94 -21.53 5.60 -16.74
N VAL A 95 -20.41 6.30 -17.02
CA VAL A 95 -20.45 7.64 -17.63
C VAL A 95 -21.04 7.60 -19.05
N PRO A 96 -20.53 6.78 -19.99
CA PRO A 96 -21.13 6.68 -21.32
C PRO A 96 -22.59 6.19 -21.28
N SER A 97 -22.91 5.23 -20.40
CA SER A 97 -24.27 4.72 -20.25
C SER A 97 -25.24 5.79 -19.77
N LEU A 98 -24.85 6.60 -18.77
CA LEU A 98 -25.69 7.68 -18.25
C LEU A 98 -25.92 8.78 -19.28
N ILE A 99 -24.89 9.17 -20.03
CA ILE A 99 -25.03 10.17 -21.11
C ILE A 99 -26.00 9.69 -22.18
N LYS A 100 -25.87 8.43 -22.61
CA LYS A 100 -26.74 7.85 -23.64
C LYS A 100 -28.19 7.72 -23.16
N LEU A 101 -28.40 7.37 -21.89
CA LEU A 101 -29.74 7.29 -21.28
C LEU A 101 -30.38 8.68 -21.08
N ALA A 102 -29.58 9.71 -20.84
CA ALA A 102 -30.03 11.09 -20.71
C ALA A 102 -30.29 11.79 -22.06
N GLY A 103 -30.19 11.06 -23.18
CA GLY A 103 -30.41 11.61 -24.52
C GLY A 103 -29.28 12.52 -25.00
N ASP A 104 -28.03 12.13 -24.74
CA ASP A 104 -26.80 12.83 -25.12
C ASP A 104 -26.68 14.26 -24.54
N LYS A 105 -27.30 14.49 -23.38
CA LYS A 105 -27.18 15.72 -22.60
C LYS A 105 -26.44 15.45 -21.30
N LEU A 106 -25.55 16.36 -20.93
CA LEU A 106 -24.91 16.35 -19.62
C LEU A 106 -25.85 16.94 -18.57
N ASP A 107 -25.98 16.25 -17.44
CA ASP A 107 -26.75 16.68 -16.29
C ASP A 107 -25.84 16.82 -15.07
N THR A 108 -26.16 17.78 -14.20
CA THR A 108 -25.48 18.02 -12.93
C THR A 108 -25.45 16.74 -12.06
N SER A 109 -26.48 15.91 -12.15
CA SER A 109 -26.58 14.62 -11.46
C SER A 109 -25.41 13.68 -11.76
N LEU A 110 -24.86 13.70 -12.99
CA LEU A 110 -23.72 12.89 -13.40
C LEU A 110 -22.45 13.29 -12.63
N PHE A 111 -22.17 14.59 -12.55
CA PHE A 111 -21.00 15.11 -11.83
C PHE A 111 -21.09 14.81 -10.33
N ILE A 112 -22.26 15.02 -9.72
CA ILE A 112 -22.51 14.69 -8.31
C ILE A 112 -22.28 13.20 -8.05
N THR A 113 -22.78 12.34 -8.93
CA THR A 113 -22.61 10.88 -8.82
C THR A 113 -21.14 10.48 -8.86
N ILE A 114 -20.34 11.03 -9.78
CA ILE A 114 -18.90 10.75 -9.86
C ILE A 114 -18.18 11.23 -8.60
N PHE A 115 -18.53 12.39 -8.04
CA PHE A 115 -17.96 12.86 -6.78
C PHE A 115 -18.26 11.91 -5.63
N LEU A 116 -19.53 11.53 -5.44
CA LEU A 116 -19.94 10.60 -4.39
C LEU A 116 -19.22 9.25 -4.53
N LEU A 117 -19.09 8.77 -5.76
CA LEU A 117 -18.38 7.51 -6.04
C LEU A 117 -16.89 7.61 -5.69
N ALA A 118 -16.21 8.67 -6.14
CA ALA A 118 -14.79 8.88 -5.84
C ALA A 118 -14.53 9.03 -4.34
N LEU A 119 -15.40 9.77 -3.62
CA LEU A 119 -15.31 9.91 -2.16
C LEU A 119 -15.52 8.59 -1.43
N THR A 120 -16.51 7.79 -1.85
CA THR A 120 -16.80 6.48 -1.24
C THR A 120 -15.62 5.53 -1.41
N PHE A 121 -15.07 5.43 -2.62
CA PHE A 121 -13.92 4.58 -2.87
C PHE A 121 -12.64 5.09 -2.20
N TRP A 122 -12.46 6.41 -2.07
CA TRP A 122 -11.37 6.98 -1.28
C TRP A 122 -11.48 6.59 0.19
N PHE A 123 -12.67 6.67 0.77
CA PHE A 123 -12.90 6.24 2.15
C PHE A 123 -12.59 4.75 2.36
N LEU A 124 -13.10 3.88 1.48
CA LEU A 124 -12.81 2.44 1.50
C LEU A 124 -11.30 2.16 1.39
N ASP A 125 -10.60 2.85 0.50
CA ASP A 125 -9.16 2.68 0.34
C ASP A 125 -8.38 3.15 1.58
N SER A 126 -8.80 4.25 2.16
CA SER A 126 -8.22 4.77 3.42
C SER A 126 -8.39 3.76 4.55
N PHE A 127 -9.56 3.11 4.64
CA PHE A 127 -9.79 2.02 5.58
C PHE A 127 -8.82 0.86 5.34
N THR A 128 -8.61 0.41 4.09
CA THR A 128 -7.62 -0.66 3.83
C THR A 128 -6.21 -0.27 4.28
N TYR A 129 -5.80 0.98 4.06
CA TYR A 129 -4.49 1.47 4.49
C TYR A 129 -4.34 1.50 6.01
N PHE A 130 -5.39 1.95 6.72
CA PHE A 130 -5.41 1.96 8.19
C PHE A 130 -5.12 0.56 8.78
N TYR A 131 -5.73 -0.49 8.21
CA TYR A 131 -5.49 -1.86 8.68
C TYR A 131 -4.12 -2.39 8.29
N GLN A 132 -3.58 -2.03 7.12
CA GLN A 132 -2.20 -2.37 6.76
C GLN A 132 -1.21 -1.84 7.80
N GLU A 133 -1.37 -0.59 8.22
CA GLU A 133 -0.50 0.03 9.23
C GLU A 133 -0.64 -0.67 10.59
N LYS A 134 -1.87 -1.02 10.99
CA LYS A 134 -2.12 -1.77 12.24
C LYS A 134 -1.50 -3.18 12.23
N LEU A 135 -1.49 -3.86 11.08
CA LEU A 135 -0.87 -5.19 10.96
C LEU A 135 0.66 -5.10 11.00
N ARG A 136 1.24 -4.08 10.37
CA ARG A 136 2.69 -3.83 10.40
C ARG A 136 3.19 -3.50 11.81
N GLU A 137 2.44 -2.71 12.57
CA GLU A 137 2.74 -2.44 13.98
C GLU A 137 2.76 -3.71 14.83
N LYS A 138 1.77 -4.60 14.67
CA LYS A 138 1.76 -5.89 15.36
C LYS A 138 2.96 -6.77 14.98
N MET A 139 3.30 -6.78 13.70
CA MET A 139 4.45 -7.53 13.18
C MET A 139 5.76 -7.01 13.79
N ASP A 140 5.94 -5.69 13.88
CA ASP A 140 7.09 -5.07 14.54
C ASP A 140 7.16 -5.43 16.03
N SER A 141 6.03 -5.54 16.73
CA SER A 141 5.99 -6.02 18.11
C SER A 141 6.59 -7.42 18.24
N HIS A 142 6.14 -8.39 17.41
CA HIS A 142 6.68 -9.75 17.44
C HIS A 142 8.17 -9.81 17.06
N PHE A 143 8.62 -8.98 16.10
CA PHE A 143 10.04 -8.86 15.79
C PHE A 143 10.84 -8.33 16.99
N ASN A 144 10.32 -7.35 17.71
CA ASN A 144 10.94 -6.81 18.92
C ASN A 144 10.98 -7.84 20.04
N ASP A 145 9.95 -8.67 20.19
CA ASP A 145 9.91 -9.74 21.20
C ASP A 145 10.96 -10.82 20.92
N ILE A 146 11.09 -11.29 19.67
CA ILE A 146 12.16 -12.22 19.25
C ILE A 146 13.53 -11.59 19.53
N LYS A 147 13.72 -10.31 19.16
CA LYS A 147 14.96 -9.58 19.40
C LYS A 147 15.28 -9.51 20.88
N ASN A 148 14.29 -9.18 21.72
CA ASN A 148 14.43 -9.04 23.17
C ASN A 148 14.84 -10.35 23.84
N ARG A 149 14.21 -11.48 23.48
CA ARG A 149 14.52 -12.80 24.05
C ARG A 149 15.93 -13.29 23.69
N ASN A 150 16.46 -12.86 22.55
CA ASN A 150 17.74 -13.33 22.04
C ASN A 150 18.89 -12.32 22.23
N LYS A 151 18.68 -11.24 22.99
CA LYS A 151 19.65 -10.15 23.20
C LYS A 151 21.05 -10.61 23.63
N GLU A 152 21.14 -11.65 24.46
CA GLU A 152 22.39 -12.11 25.05
C GLU A 152 23.14 -13.12 24.17
N THR A 153 22.41 -13.92 23.38
CA THR A 153 22.95 -14.91 22.43
C THR A 153 23.47 -14.26 21.15
N LEU A 154 22.92 -13.09 20.85
CA LEU A 154 23.17 -12.34 19.64
C LEU A 154 24.35 -11.38 19.87
N ILE A 155 25.57 -11.77 19.46
CA ILE A 155 26.62 -10.81 19.07
C ILE A 155 26.14 -10.09 17.80
N LEU A 156 25.07 -9.31 17.93
CA LEU A 156 24.62 -8.38 16.91
C LEU A 156 25.53 -7.17 16.99
N THR A 157 26.72 -7.32 16.43
CA THR A 157 27.49 -6.19 15.94
C THR A 157 26.55 -5.40 15.00
N GLU A 158 26.12 -4.23 15.45
CA GLU A 158 25.49 -3.18 14.63
C GLU A 158 24.12 -3.46 13.97
N ILE A 159 23.14 -4.07 14.65
CA ILE A 159 21.73 -3.72 14.32
C ILE A 159 21.36 -2.49 15.16
N LYS A 160 21.88 -1.34 14.74
CA LYS A 160 21.39 -0.01 15.14
C LYS A 160 19.87 -0.04 15.04
N SER A 161 19.22 0.06 16.21
CA SER A 161 17.91 0.65 16.55
C SER A 161 16.72 0.78 15.57
N ASP A 162 16.76 0.35 14.32
CA ASP A 162 15.87 0.96 13.34
C ASP A 162 14.93 -0.09 12.73
N ASN A 163 13.73 -0.19 13.33
CA ASN A 163 12.45 -0.36 12.63
C ASN A 163 12.37 -1.47 11.55
N PHE A 164 11.76 -2.62 11.88
CA PHE A 164 11.58 -3.72 10.91
C PHE A 164 10.58 -3.38 9.79
N THR A 165 9.46 -2.71 10.09
CA THR A 165 8.45 -2.35 9.09
C THR A 165 7.84 -0.94 9.22
N LEU A 166 7.76 -0.34 10.40
CA LEU A 166 7.32 1.04 10.63
C LEU A 166 8.37 1.89 11.35
N GLU A 167 8.43 3.17 10.98
CA GLU A 167 9.31 4.14 11.62
C GLU A 167 8.84 4.48 13.05
N ASN A 168 9.71 4.38 14.05
CA ASN A 168 9.42 4.63 15.48
C ASN A 168 8.87 6.03 15.80
N SER A 169 9.03 7.01 14.91
CA SER A 169 8.46 8.36 15.06
C SER A 169 6.94 8.42 14.83
N ARG A 170 6.30 7.30 14.46
CA ARG A 170 4.88 7.25 14.10
C ARG A 170 3.99 7.04 15.32
N THR A 171 3.37 8.11 15.78
CA THR A 171 2.35 8.07 16.85
C THR A 171 1.03 7.46 16.35
N SER A 172 0.29 6.80 17.25
CA SER A 172 -1.02 6.19 17.00
C SER A 172 -2.11 7.22 16.66
N SER A 173 -2.06 8.42 17.23
CA SER A 173 -3.05 9.49 17.02
C SER A 173 -3.10 9.97 15.56
N ASP A 174 -1.96 10.02 14.88
CA ASP A 174 -1.86 10.50 13.50
C ASP A 174 -2.20 9.42 12.45
N ARG A 175 -2.49 8.19 12.89
CA ARG A 175 -2.74 7.05 11.99
C ARG A 175 -3.95 7.28 11.08
N VAL A 176 -5.03 7.83 11.63
CA VAL A 176 -6.24 8.13 10.85
C VAL A 176 -5.93 9.16 9.76
N LYS A 177 -5.23 10.23 10.12
CA LYS A 177 -4.82 11.28 9.16
C LYS A 177 -3.91 10.71 8.07
N ARG A 178 -2.90 9.92 8.43
CA ARG A 178 -2.01 9.25 7.47
C ARG A 178 -2.77 8.30 6.56
N SER A 179 -3.76 7.56 7.10
CA SER A 179 -4.58 6.67 6.30
C SER A 179 -5.49 7.40 5.32
N LEU A 180 -5.97 8.61 5.64
CA LEU A 180 -6.78 9.42 4.74
C LEU A 180 -5.94 10.10 3.64
N ILE A 181 -4.71 10.50 3.96
CA ILE A 181 -3.82 11.25 3.05
C ILE A 181 -2.64 10.36 2.62
N ASN A 182 -2.91 9.08 2.36
CA ASN A 182 -1.86 8.14 1.97
C ASN A 182 -1.56 8.25 0.45
N PRO A 183 -0.36 7.86 -0.03
CA PRO A 183 -0.02 7.98 -1.46
C PRO A 183 -0.92 7.20 -2.44
N SER A 184 -1.65 6.20 -1.95
CA SER A 184 -2.63 5.41 -2.73
C SER A 184 -3.85 6.26 -3.12
N VAL A 185 -4.15 7.33 -2.38
CA VAL A 185 -5.35 8.16 -2.62
C VAL A 185 -5.22 9.13 -3.80
N ARG A 186 -4.02 9.24 -4.38
CA ARG A 186 -3.73 10.13 -5.51
C ARG A 186 -4.64 9.88 -6.72
N LEU A 187 -5.05 8.63 -6.95
CA LEU A 187 -5.98 8.32 -8.04
C LEU A 187 -7.35 8.99 -7.83
N TYR A 188 -7.89 8.94 -6.61
CA TYR A 188 -9.19 9.55 -6.31
C TYR A 188 -9.12 11.07 -6.41
N MET A 189 -8.03 11.68 -5.93
CA MET A 189 -7.80 13.11 -6.08
C MET A 189 -7.73 13.52 -7.55
N PHE A 190 -7.11 12.70 -8.39
CA PHE A 190 -7.07 12.93 -9.84
C PHE A 190 -8.46 12.86 -10.47
N VAL A 191 -9.26 11.84 -10.13
CA VAL A 191 -10.66 11.70 -10.61
C VAL A 191 -11.52 12.88 -10.17
N ILE A 192 -11.44 13.26 -8.89
CA ILE A 192 -12.15 14.42 -8.33
C ILE A 192 -11.74 15.71 -9.06
N GLY A 193 -10.43 15.91 -9.29
CA GLY A 193 -9.92 17.09 -10.00
C GLY A 193 -10.43 17.17 -11.43
N LEU A 194 -10.38 16.07 -12.19
CA LEU A 194 -10.93 16.02 -13.55
C LEU A 194 -12.43 16.28 -13.57
N ASN A 195 -13.17 15.68 -12.63
CA ASN A 195 -14.61 15.87 -12.52
C ASN A 195 -14.97 17.32 -12.16
N ALA A 196 -14.18 17.97 -11.29
CA ALA A 196 -14.36 19.38 -10.95
C ALA A 196 -14.10 20.30 -12.14
N ILE A 197 -13.05 20.07 -12.93
CA ILE A 197 -12.79 20.82 -14.16
C ILE A 197 -13.96 20.64 -15.14
N ALA A 198 -14.39 19.40 -15.36
CA ALA A 198 -15.50 19.11 -16.25
C ALA A 198 -16.81 19.78 -15.78
N PHE A 199 -17.07 19.79 -14.47
CA PHE A 199 -18.23 20.46 -13.90
C PHE A 199 -18.17 21.98 -14.07
N ILE A 200 -17.00 22.61 -13.89
CA ILE A 200 -16.82 24.05 -14.16
C ILE A 200 -17.08 24.36 -15.64
N LEU A 201 -16.53 23.55 -16.55
CA LEU A 201 -16.77 23.72 -18.00
C LEU A 201 -18.26 23.62 -18.35
N TYR A 202 -18.98 22.70 -17.71
CA TYR A 202 -20.42 22.55 -17.85
C TYR A 202 -21.18 23.77 -17.33
N LEU A 203 -20.84 24.28 -16.14
CA LEU A 203 -21.45 25.50 -15.59
C LEU A 203 -21.20 26.74 -16.46
N THR A 204 -20.06 26.80 -17.16
CA THR A 204 -19.75 27.88 -18.12
C THR A 204 -20.38 27.67 -19.50
N GLU A 205 -21.23 26.65 -19.68
CA GLU A 205 -21.87 26.26 -20.95
C GLU A 205 -20.93 25.94 -22.11
N ILE A 206 -19.64 25.71 -21.84
CA ILE A 206 -18.64 25.32 -22.85
C ILE A 206 -18.93 23.89 -23.35
N ILE A 207 -19.44 23.04 -22.47
CA ILE A 207 -19.90 21.68 -22.77
C ILE A 207 -21.38 21.53 -22.38
N LYS A 208 -22.15 20.80 -23.20
CA LYS A 208 -23.60 20.57 -23.04
C LYS A 208 -23.92 19.08 -23.08
#